data_AF-B4NBC9-F1
#
_entry.id   AF-B4NBC9-F1
#
_cell.length_a   1.000
_cell.length_b   1.000
_cell.length_c   1.000
_cell.angle_alpha   90.00
_cell.angle_beta   90.00
_cell.angle_gamma   90.00
#
_symmetry.space_group_name_H-M   'P 1'
#
loop_
_entity.id
_entity.type
_entity.pdbx_description
1 polymer ?
#
loop_
_entity_poly.entity_id
_entity_poly.type
_entity_poly.pdbx_seq_one_letter_code
_entity_poly.pdbx_strand_id
1 'polypeptide(L)'
;MDLYYSNTSSANRSVLMKDGFALPQGSEAKSCADPEAFKKVESAFEFLDIFLEGQEFVAGKHLTLADISILATVSTFDIFQFDIKKYPNVDRWYTNTKKVTPGWEENWKSLTDMKAALDSYQKQSKKQ
;
A
#
# COMPACT_ATOMS: atom_id res chain seq x y z
N MET A 1 -18.12 56.18 11.57
CA MET A 1 -18.54 56.60 10.23
C MET A 1 -17.71 55.76 9.27
N ASP A 2 -18.38 54.74 8.74
CA ASP A 2 -18.05 53.70 7.75
C ASP A 2 -16.62 53.70 7.16
N LEU A 3 -15.97 52.55 6.96
CA LEU A 3 -16.32 51.67 5.83
C LEU A 3 -15.62 50.29 5.92
N TYR A 4 -16.27 49.33 5.25
CA TYR A 4 -15.79 48.00 4.81
C TYR A 4 -16.02 46.80 5.73
N TYR A 5 -17.29 46.39 5.76
CA TYR A 5 -17.65 45.00 5.47
C TYR A 5 -17.23 44.67 4.01
N SER A 6 -16.34 43.71 3.81
CA SER A 6 -16.44 42.81 2.65
C SER A 6 -16.17 41.38 3.10
N ASN A 7 -17.24 40.61 2.99
CA ASN A 7 -17.36 39.21 3.30
C ASN A 7 -16.75 38.38 2.14
N THR A 8 -15.72 37.61 2.42
CA THR A 8 -15.44 36.36 1.69
C THR A 8 -15.35 35.22 2.69
N SER A 9 -16.53 34.72 3.03
CA SER A 9 -16.93 33.31 3.12
C SER A 9 -15.86 32.26 3.45
N SER A 10 -16.25 31.42 4.42
CA SER A 10 -15.73 30.09 4.75
C SER A 10 -14.30 30.10 5.29
N ALA A 11 -14.09 30.54 6.53
CA ALA A 11 -14.31 29.74 7.73
C ALA A 11 -13.62 28.36 7.66
N ASN A 12 -12.66 28.17 8.57
CA ASN A 12 -11.92 26.94 8.92
C ASN A 12 -10.53 26.76 8.28
N ARG A 13 -9.63 27.71 8.55
CA ARG A 13 -8.17 27.54 8.46
C ARG A 13 -7.49 27.73 9.82
N SER A 14 -8.08 27.26 10.92
CA SER A 14 -7.57 27.53 12.27
C SER A 14 -6.84 26.37 12.96
N VAL A 15 -6.56 25.24 12.30
CA VAL A 15 -5.88 24.11 12.96
C VAL A 15 -4.66 23.64 12.18
N LEU A 16 -3.67 24.53 11.98
CA LEU A 16 -2.41 24.16 11.32
C LEU A 16 -1.12 24.62 12.03
N MET A 17 -1.15 24.98 13.31
CA MET A 17 0.10 25.31 14.02
C MET A 17 0.05 24.90 15.50
N LYS A 18 0.27 23.62 15.79
CA LYS A 18 0.87 23.17 17.04
C LYS A 18 1.82 22.04 16.67
N ASP A 19 3.10 22.19 17.05
CA ASP A 19 4.17 21.20 16.89
C ASP A 19 4.91 21.20 15.54
N GLY A 20 5.52 22.34 15.20
CA GLY A 20 6.93 22.41 14.75
C GLY A 20 7.45 21.56 13.57
N PHE A 21 6.61 20.87 12.81
CA PHE A 21 7.01 20.08 11.64
C PHE A 21 6.41 20.70 10.38
N ALA A 22 7.18 21.57 9.73
CA ALA A 22 6.82 22.10 8.41
C ALA A 22 6.95 20.96 7.39
N LEU A 23 5.82 20.49 6.87
CA LEU A 23 5.82 19.65 5.68
C LEU A 23 6.44 20.46 4.52
N PRO A 24 7.47 19.95 3.82
CA PRO A 24 8.03 20.63 2.67
C PRO A 24 6.92 20.86 1.63
N GLN A 25 6.59 22.13 1.43
CA GLN A 25 5.66 22.60 0.40
C GLN A 25 6.34 22.41 -0.96
N GLY A 26 6.28 21.20 -1.54
CA GLY A 26 6.98 20.96 -2.81
C GLY A 26 7.00 19.57 -3.42
N SER A 27 6.31 18.57 -2.87
CA SER A 27 5.98 17.37 -3.65
C SER A 27 4.48 17.28 -3.73
N GLU A 28 3.95 17.47 -4.94
CA GLU A 28 2.56 17.18 -5.26
C GLU A 28 2.14 15.91 -4.52
N ALA A 29 1.07 15.98 -3.73
CA ALA A 29 0.45 14.78 -3.20
C ALA A 29 -0.02 13.98 -4.41
N LYS A 30 0.85 13.10 -4.94
CA LYS A 30 0.48 12.10 -5.94
C LYS A 30 -0.76 11.44 -5.36
N SER A 31 -1.88 11.67 -6.04
CA SER A 31 -3.17 11.16 -5.59
C SER A 31 -3.03 9.66 -5.36
N CYS A 32 -3.85 9.14 -4.45
CA CYS A 32 -3.89 7.73 -4.04
C CYS A 32 -4.16 6.72 -5.17
N ALA A 33 -4.17 7.16 -6.43
CA ALA A 33 -4.29 6.36 -7.63
C ALA A 33 -3.50 7.02 -8.78
N ASP A 34 -2.17 7.08 -8.67
CA ASP A 34 -1.29 7.44 -9.79
C ASP A 34 -1.26 6.27 -10.80
N PRO A 35 -1.78 6.43 -12.03
CA PRO A 35 -1.80 5.36 -13.03
C PRO A 35 -0.39 4.89 -13.43
N GLU A 36 0.62 5.77 -13.36
CA GLU A 36 2.00 5.39 -13.66
C GLU A 36 2.58 4.50 -12.56
N ALA A 37 2.23 4.76 -11.30
CA ALA A 37 2.62 3.92 -10.18
C ALA A 37 1.97 2.53 -10.30
N PHE A 38 0.70 2.46 -10.72
CA PHE A 38 0.03 1.18 -10.95
C PHE A 38 0.71 0.35 -12.04
N LYS A 39 1.06 0.97 -13.18
CA LYS A 39 1.81 0.29 -14.25
C LYS A 39 3.16 -0.26 -13.77
N LYS A 40 3.86 0.48 -12.89
CA LYS A 40 5.12 -0.01 -12.30
C LYS A 40 4.92 -1.24 -11.42
N VAL A 41 3.79 -1.32 -10.70
CA VAL A 41 3.43 -2.51 -9.94
C VAL A 41 3.16 -3.68 -10.88
N GLU A 42 2.36 -3.47 -11.95
CA GLU A 42 2.10 -4.51 -12.95
C GLU A 42 3.40 -5.05 -13.55
N SER A 43 4.31 -4.18 -13.99
CA SER A 43 5.62 -4.58 -14.52
C SER A 43 6.48 -5.30 -13.47
N ALA A 44 6.44 -4.89 -12.20
CA ALA A 44 7.17 -5.58 -11.14
C ALA A 44 6.66 -7.02 -10.92
N PHE A 45 5.34 -7.23 -11.01
CA PHE A 45 4.74 -8.56 -10.94
C PHE A 45 5.08 -9.40 -12.19
N GLU A 46 5.15 -8.79 -13.38
CA GLU A 46 5.64 -9.47 -14.59
C GLU A 46 7.09 -9.97 -14.41
N PHE A 47 7.99 -9.13 -13.88
CA PHE A 47 9.37 -9.53 -13.61
C PHE A 47 9.45 -10.64 -12.55
N LEU A 48 8.66 -10.53 -11.48
CA LEU A 48 8.62 -11.57 -10.45
C LEU A 48 8.12 -12.90 -11.02
N ASP A 49 7.12 -12.88 -11.91
CA ASP A 49 6.60 -14.08 -12.57
C ASP A 49 7.70 -14.77 -13.41
N ILE A 50 8.50 -13.99 -14.15
CA ILE A 50 9.65 -14.48 -14.91
C ILE A 50 10.73 -15.06 -13.98
N PHE A 51 11.06 -14.39 -12.87
CA PHE A 51 12.06 -14.90 -11.93
C PHE A 51 11.65 -16.22 -11.25
N LEU A 52 10.35 -16.44 -11.12
CA LEU A 52 9.78 -17.66 -10.57
C LEU A 52 9.57 -18.75 -11.63
N GLU A 53 9.93 -18.52 -12.89
CA GLU A 53 9.86 -19.54 -13.93
C GLU A 53 10.87 -20.66 -13.64
N GLY A 54 10.36 -21.90 -13.55
CA GLY A 54 11.18 -23.09 -13.27
C GLY A 54 11.77 -23.17 -11.86
N GLN A 55 11.45 -22.22 -10.96
CA GLN A 55 11.92 -22.20 -9.58
C GLN A 55 10.76 -22.37 -8.58
N GLU A 56 11.05 -23.00 -7.44
CA GLU A 56 10.06 -23.14 -6.37
C GLU A 56 9.93 -21.85 -5.54
N PHE A 57 11.07 -21.17 -5.36
CA PHE A 57 11.25 -19.95 -4.58
C PHE A 57 12.05 -18.92 -5.40
N VAL A 58 12.01 -17.66 -4.98
CA VAL A 58 12.62 -16.53 -5.73
C VAL A 58 14.11 -16.74 -5.97
N ALA A 59 14.82 -17.36 -5.03
CA ALA A 59 16.25 -17.62 -5.12
C ALA A 59 16.59 -19.11 -5.34
N GLY A 60 15.66 -19.89 -5.90
CA GLY A 60 15.91 -21.28 -6.32
C GLY A 60 14.96 -22.31 -5.71
N LYS A 61 15.52 -23.34 -5.09
CA LYS A 61 14.77 -24.52 -4.60
C LYS A 61 14.42 -24.50 -3.12
N HIS A 62 14.92 -23.52 -2.37
CA HIS A 62 14.71 -23.43 -0.93
C HIS A 62 14.18 -22.06 -0.56
N LEU A 63 13.37 -22.00 0.48
CA LEU A 63 12.89 -20.74 1.04
C LEU A 63 14.08 -19.91 1.51
N THR A 64 14.16 -18.65 1.06
CA THR A 64 15.24 -17.74 1.42
C THR A 64 14.71 -16.43 2.01
N LEU A 65 15.62 -15.56 2.46
CA LEU A 65 15.28 -14.21 2.90
C LEU A 65 14.59 -13.39 1.79
N ALA A 66 14.92 -13.64 0.52
CA ALA A 66 14.29 -12.95 -0.60
C ALA A 66 12.79 -13.26 -0.67
N ASP A 67 12.41 -14.52 -0.46
CA ASP A 67 11.01 -14.94 -0.43
C ASP A 67 10.23 -14.26 0.68
N ILE A 68 10.78 -14.20 1.89
CA ILE A 68 10.12 -13.60 3.05
C ILE A 68 9.89 -12.09 2.82
N SER A 69 10.90 -11.40 2.29
CA SER A 69 10.80 -9.96 1.99
C SER A 69 9.76 -9.66 0.92
N ILE A 70 9.73 -10.46 -0.16
CA ILE A 70 8.78 -10.27 -1.25
C ILE A 70 7.38 -10.72 -0.83
N LEU A 71 7.26 -11.76 0.00
CA LEU A 71 5.99 -12.26 0.53
C LEU A 71 5.26 -11.18 1.32
N ALA A 72 5.97 -10.47 2.21
CA ALA A 72 5.42 -9.34 2.94
C ALA A 72 4.87 -8.26 1.99
N THR A 73 5.63 -7.94 0.94
CA THR A 73 5.22 -6.95 -0.08
C THR A 73 3.98 -7.41 -0.87
N VAL A 74 4.01 -8.62 -1.42
CA VAL A 74 2.91 -9.19 -2.22
C VAL A 74 1.64 -9.34 -1.39
N SER A 75 1.75 -9.72 -0.10
CA SER A 75 0.59 -9.81 0.79
C SER A 75 -0.10 -8.47 1.07
N THR A 76 0.64 -7.36 1.01
CA THR A 76 0.04 -6.02 1.09
C THR A 76 -0.84 -5.76 -0.13
N PHE A 77 -0.38 -6.12 -1.33
CA PHE A 77 -1.17 -5.98 -2.55
C PHE A 77 -2.41 -6.90 -2.57
N ASP A 78 -2.30 -8.11 -2.03
CA ASP A 78 -3.43 -9.03 -1.83
C ASP A 78 -4.54 -8.41 -0.97
N ILE A 79 -4.16 -7.83 0.18
CA ILE A 79 -5.10 -7.15 1.10
C ILE A 79 -5.82 -5.96 0.44
N PHE A 80 -5.17 -5.30 -0.53
CA PHE A 80 -5.76 -4.24 -1.34
C PHE A 80 -6.38 -4.72 -2.66
N GLN A 81 -6.59 -6.04 -2.82
CA GLN A 81 -7.30 -6.67 -3.93
C GLN A 81 -6.62 -6.52 -5.29
N PHE A 82 -5.29 -6.53 -5.32
CA PHE A 82 -4.54 -6.68 -6.56
C PHE A 82 -4.70 -8.12 -7.09
N ASP A 83 -4.90 -8.25 -8.40
CA ASP A 83 -5.18 -9.55 -9.03
C ASP A 83 -3.90 -10.34 -9.30
N ILE A 84 -3.40 -11.02 -8.25
CA ILE A 84 -2.19 -11.86 -8.32
C ILE A 84 -2.38 -13.02 -9.31
N LYS A 85 -3.62 -13.47 -9.56
CA LYS A 85 -3.90 -14.63 -10.44
C LYS A 85 -3.54 -14.40 -11.91
N LYS A 86 -3.31 -13.15 -12.32
CA LYS A 86 -2.75 -12.81 -13.64
C LYS A 86 -1.33 -13.34 -13.84
N TYR A 87 -0.63 -13.64 -12.75
CA TYR A 87 0.77 -14.03 -12.71
C TYR A 87 0.88 -15.45 -12.15
N PRO A 88 0.79 -16.49 -13.00
CA PRO A 88 0.62 -17.87 -12.55
C PRO A 88 1.79 -18.42 -11.71
N ASN A 89 3.02 -17.98 -11.98
CA ASN A 89 4.18 -18.37 -11.18
C ASN A 89 4.16 -17.67 -9.82
N VAL A 90 3.75 -16.41 -9.79
CA VAL A 90 3.56 -15.66 -8.53
C VAL A 90 2.43 -16.24 -7.69
N ASP A 91 1.29 -16.60 -8.28
CA ASP A 91 0.15 -17.20 -7.57
C ASP A 91 0.52 -18.56 -6.94
N ARG A 92 1.23 -19.41 -7.71
CA ARG A 92 1.79 -20.68 -7.20
C ARG A 92 2.73 -20.43 -6.03
N TRP A 93 3.73 -19.57 -6.24
CA TRP A 93 4.73 -19.25 -5.23
C TRP A 93 4.07 -18.67 -3.98
N TYR A 94 3.20 -17.67 -4.11
CA TYR A 94 2.50 -17.02 -3.01
C TYR A 94 1.69 -18.04 -2.19
N THR A 95 0.98 -18.95 -2.86
CA THR A 95 0.21 -20.01 -2.19
C THR A 95 1.10 -21.00 -1.41
N ASN A 96 2.28 -21.32 -1.93
CA ASN A 96 3.23 -22.21 -1.26
C ASN A 96 3.96 -21.51 -0.11
N THR A 97 4.55 -20.35 -0.38
CA THR A 97 5.44 -19.60 0.52
C THR A 97 4.72 -19.20 1.82
N LYS A 98 3.43 -18.84 1.75
CA LYS A 98 2.58 -18.59 2.94
C LYS A 98 2.53 -19.78 3.92
N LYS A 99 2.53 -21.01 3.41
CA LYS A 99 2.38 -22.22 4.24
C LYS A 99 3.69 -22.59 4.94
N VAL A 100 4.82 -22.31 4.29
CA VAL A 100 6.14 -22.75 4.74
C VAL A 100 6.90 -21.66 5.50
N THR A 101 6.48 -20.39 5.40
CA THR A 101 7.16 -19.26 6.06
C THR A 101 6.80 -19.22 7.54
N PRO A 102 7.77 -19.37 8.46
CA PRO A 102 7.53 -19.19 9.89
C PRO A 102 7.06 -17.76 10.18
N GLY A 103 6.04 -17.61 11.02
CA GLY A 103 5.50 -16.29 11.39
C GLY A 103 4.56 -15.66 10.35
N TRP A 104 4.18 -16.37 9.29
CA TRP A 104 3.23 -15.86 8.28
C TRP A 104 1.95 -15.26 8.89
N GLU A 105 1.37 -15.92 9.89
CA GLU A 105 0.12 -15.48 10.53
C GLU A 105 0.24 -14.11 11.21
N GLU A 106 1.42 -13.76 11.73
CA GLU A 106 1.67 -12.44 12.34
C GLU A 106 1.67 -11.32 11.28
N ASN A 107 2.30 -11.58 10.14
CA ASN A 107 2.28 -10.67 9.00
C ASN A 107 0.84 -10.46 8.51
N TRP A 108 0.10 -11.56 8.31
CA TRP A 108 -1.29 -11.49 7.84
C TRP A 108 -2.18 -10.71 8.81
N LYS A 109 -2.09 -11.01 10.11
CA LYS A 109 -2.84 -10.29 11.15
C LYS A 109 -2.56 -8.78 11.09
N SER A 110 -1.29 -8.40 11.03
CA SER A 110 -0.88 -6.99 11.00
C SER A 110 -1.47 -6.25 9.79
N LEU A 111 -1.50 -6.88 8.62
CA LEU A 111 -2.12 -6.30 7.42
C LEU A 111 -3.64 -6.17 7.54
N THR A 112 -4.32 -7.16 8.14
CA THR A 112 -5.77 -7.08 8.36
C THR A 112 -6.15 -5.98 9.36
N ASP A 113 -5.38 -5.82 10.44
CA ASP A 113 -5.58 -4.74 11.41
C ASP A 113 -5.35 -3.37 10.75
N MET A 114 -4.30 -3.25 9.94
CA MET A 114 -4.01 -2.04 9.16
C MET A 114 -5.16 -1.71 8.20
N LYS A 115 -5.68 -2.70 7.45
CA LYS A 115 -6.82 -2.49 6.55
C LYS A 115 -8.05 -1.99 7.31
N ALA A 116 -8.37 -2.62 8.44
CA ALA A 116 -9.50 -2.20 9.27
C ALA A 116 -9.35 -0.77 9.81
N ALA A 117 -8.14 -0.39 10.23
CA ALA A 117 -7.83 0.97 10.67
C ALA A 117 -8.01 1.99 9.53
N LEU A 118 -7.47 1.71 8.34
CA LEU A 118 -7.63 2.59 7.17
C LEU A 118 -9.12 2.75 6.79
N ASP A 119 -9.87 1.65 6.74
CA ASP A 119 -11.31 1.68 6.42
C ASP A 119 -12.09 2.52 7.43
N SER A 120 -11.71 2.46 8.71
CA SER A 120 -12.34 3.28 9.76
C SER A 120 -12.05 4.78 9.58
N TYR A 121 -10.82 5.13 9.19
CA TYR A 121 -10.40 6.52 8.95
C TYR A 121 -11.14 7.12 7.74
N GLN A 122 -11.25 6.37 6.64
CA GLN A 122 -12.00 6.78 5.46
C GLN A 122 -13.50 7.00 5.72
N LYS A 123 -14.09 6.24 6.65
CA LYS A 123 -15.49 6.43 7.07
C LYS A 123 -15.69 7.70 7.90
N GLN A 124 -14.70 8.08 8.70
CA GLN A 124 -14.74 9.29 9.54
C GLN A 124 -14.59 10.56 8.70
N SER A 125 -13.68 10.56 7.71
CA SER A 125 -13.47 11.72 6.84
C SER A 125 -14.66 12.04 5.94
N LYS A 126 -15.48 11.04 5.58
CA LYS A 126 -16.72 11.24 4.81
C LYS A 126 -17.92 11.74 5.63
N LYS A 127 -17.81 11.76 6.96
CA LYS A 127 -18.87 12.22 7.87
C LYS A 127 -18.71 13.69 8.30
N GLN A 128 -17.55 14.29 8.01
CA GLN A 128 -17.26 15.71 8.22
C GLN A 128 -17.53 16.50 6.94
#